data_AF-I3IBD6-F1
#
_entry.id   AF-I3IBD6-F1
#
_cell.length_a   1.000
_cell.length_b   1.000
_cell.length_c   1.000
_cell.angle_alpha   90.00
_cell.angle_beta   90.00
_cell.angle_gamma   90.00
#
_symmetry.space_group_name_H-M   'P 1'
#
loop_
_entity.id
_entity.type
_entity.pdbx_description
1 polymer ?
#
loop_
_entity_poly.entity_id
_entity_poly.type
_entity_poly.pdbx_seq_one_letter_code
_entity_poly.pdbx_strand_id
1 'polypeptide(L)'
;MFFDNYEPKENQVVKQPKYYFETILGINAPWSIQDVSIDEKNKIIKIDIAYQLEKSKFSFFAKPSETTSQKIQHTNNVKRWTHTRLGQYSCQINSAYFDPTITTLGVSRDSLLQPGFLGDANRNYSHQLRQQIALAHTRGLAAEAISQMLLIEPSLVDEVLSDIEKTPESYRMAIVLPTEVDPIWENMVHDKFHLKTQSFPLRLMLSKLKLSIIDPNTHVQINDAVNELRKFFIAHINHLESEVGQICALSNKKHTIDERQTTTTKLVLPSLKNSIWMKLVSGKVDLKSTNMPLNLFLVRLRHAFTHMDDNNNRITALNSLREFFRKNARTLKKELILMNQLMNAPEENQFTLPDENSGIWQRILKDDTFIPSSHIAYKLLLANLRSQLLMNPDPVVELTAARRVRDFIKHNQRFMQQELRMVINNSHAH
;
A
#
# COMPACT_ATOMS: atom_id res chain seq x y z
N MET A 1 -18.94 -62.64 14.75
CA MET A 1 -18.07 -61.52 15.18
C MET A 1 -16.86 -61.53 14.27
N PHE A 2 -16.55 -60.59 13.40
CA PHE A 2 -17.22 -59.38 12.91
C PHE A 2 -16.80 -59.32 11.43
N PHE A 3 -17.78 -59.24 10.52
CA PHE A 3 -17.57 -58.70 9.19
C PHE A 3 -17.62 -57.19 9.36
N ASP A 4 -16.50 -56.50 9.20
CA ASP A 4 -16.53 -55.04 9.05
C ASP A 4 -16.28 -54.67 7.59
N ASN A 5 -17.39 -54.20 7.03
CA ASN A 5 -17.55 -53.51 5.77
C ASN A 5 -16.51 -52.39 5.63
N TYR A 6 -15.65 -52.48 4.62
CA TYR A 6 -14.99 -51.30 4.08
C TYR A 6 -15.89 -50.73 2.98
N GLU A 7 -16.79 -49.84 3.38
CA GLU A 7 -17.51 -48.97 2.45
C GLU A 7 -16.49 -48.06 1.72
N PRO A 8 -16.53 -47.97 0.38
CA PRO A 8 -15.77 -46.96 -0.33
C PRO A 8 -16.44 -45.59 -0.10
N LYS A 9 -15.76 -44.73 0.67
CA LYS A 9 -16.14 -43.33 0.83
C LYS A 9 -16.09 -42.60 -0.52
N GLU A 10 -17.25 -42.06 -0.89
CA GLU A 10 -17.49 -40.83 -1.66
C GLU A 10 -16.59 -40.52 -2.87
N ASN A 11 -17.16 -40.76 -4.06
CA ASN A 11 -17.05 -39.96 -5.28
C ASN A 11 -16.06 -38.77 -5.25
N GLN A 12 -14.78 -39.05 -5.53
CA GLN A 12 -13.92 -38.04 -6.13
C GLN A 12 -14.43 -37.79 -7.56
N VAL A 13 -15.24 -36.75 -7.73
CA VAL A 13 -15.56 -36.21 -9.06
C VAL A 13 -14.24 -35.81 -9.70
N VAL A 14 -13.77 -36.59 -10.67
CA VAL A 14 -12.63 -36.23 -11.52
C VAL A 14 -13.05 -34.97 -12.29
N LYS A 15 -12.64 -33.80 -11.76
CA LYS A 15 -12.94 -32.50 -12.37
C LYS A 15 -12.36 -32.51 -13.79
N GLN A 16 -13.23 -32.35 -14.80
CA GLN A 16 -12.81 -32.33 -16.21
C GLN A 16 -11.77 -31.22 -16.44
N PRO A 17 -10.83 -31.37 -17.40
CA PRO A 17 -9.79 -30.38 -17.69
C PRO A 17 -10.32 -28.94 -17.86
N LYS A 18 -11.54 -28.79 -18.38
CA LYS A 18 -12.23 -27.50 -18.60
C LYS A 18 -12.40 -26.68 -17.33
N TYR A 19 -12.71 -27.31 -16.20
CA TYR A 19 -12.92 -26.62 -14.93
C TYR A 19 -11.67 -25.89 -14.43
N TYR A 20 -10.48 -26.45 -14.69
CA TYR A 20 -9.23 -25.79 -14.33
C TYR A 20 -9.02 -24.52 -15.16
N PHE A 21 -9.30 -24.56 -16.46
CA PHE A 21 -9.22 -23.36 -17.31
C PHE A 21 -10.26 -22.31 -16.90
N GLU A 22 -11.48 -22.73 -16.57
CA GLU A 22 -12.51 -21.81 -16.05
C GLU A 22 -12.03 -21.10 -14.78
N THR A 23 -11.46 -21.86 -13.85
CA THR A 23 -10.91 -21.32 -12.59
C THR A 23 -9.73 -20.38 -12.84
N ILE A 24 -8.77 -20.79 -13.69
CA ILE A 24 -7.56 -20.00 -13.98
C ILE A 24 -7.89 -18.67 -14.66
N LEU A 25 -8.88 -18.67 -15.55
CA LEU A 25 -9.28 -17.48 -16.31
C LEU A 25 -10.38 -16.67 -15.61
N GLY A 26 -10.86 -17.12 -14.45
CA GLY A 26 -11.97 -16.50 -13.74
C GLY A 26 -13.28 -16.53 -14.53
N ILE A 27 -13.47 -17.51 -15.40
CA ILE A 27 -14.71 -17.70 -16.16
C ILE A 27 -15.73 -18.32 -15.22
N ASN A 28 -16.77 -17.56 -14.91
CA ASN A 28 -17.87 -17.97 -14.06
C ASN A 28 -19.20 -17.79 -14.79
N ALA A 29 -20.25 -18.47 -14.29
CA ALA A 29 -21.62 -18.28 -14.77
C ALA A 29 -21.96 -16.77 -14.87
N PRO A 30 -22.63 -16.32 -15.95
CA PRO A 30 -23.27 -17.09 -17.02
C PRO A 30 -22.34 -17.59 -18.14
N TRP A 31 -21.02 -17.43 -18.02
CA TRP A 31 -20.05 -17.90 -19.01
C TRP A 31 -19.56 -19.31 -18.69
N SER A 32 -19.26 -20.08 -19.74
CA SER A 32 -18.66 -21.42 -19.61
C SER A 32 -17.74 -21.72 -20.77
N ILE A 33 -16.71 -22.54 -20.55
CA ILE A 33 -15.83 -23.00 -21.62
C ILE A 33 -16.52 -24.12 -22.40
N GLN A 34 -16.77 -23.88 -23.68
CA GLN A 34 -17.32 -24.88 -24.59
C GLN A 34 -16.24 -25.87 -25.01
N ASP A 35 -15.08 -25.39 -25.44
CA ASP A 35 -13.97 -26.22 -25.89
C ASP A 35 -12.59 -25.60 -25.61
N VAL A 36 -11.58 -26.46 -25.51
CA VAL A 36 -10.18 -26.07 -25.37
C VAL A 36 -9.34 -26.88 -26.35
N SER A 37 -8.68 -26.19 -27.28
CA SER A 37 -7.72 -26.81 -28.20
C SER A 37 -6.31 -26.31 -27.92
N ILE A 38 -5.36 -27.26 -27.84
CA ILE A 38 -3.95 -26.99 -27.57
C ILE A 38 -3.15 -27.38 -28.82
N ASP A 39 -2.53 -26.39 -29.44
CA ASP A 39 -1.58 -26.56 -30.53
C ASP A 39 -0.16 -26.55 -29.95
N GLU A 40 0.37 -27.74 -29.69
CA GLU A 40 1.71 -27.91 -29.11
C GLU A 40 2.82 -27.38 -30.03
N LYS A 41 2.65 -27.52 -31.35
CA LYS A 41 3.66 -27.12 -32.33
C LYS A 41 3.85 -25.61 -32.34
N ASN A 42 2.75 -24.86 -32.32
CA ASN A 42 2.79 -23.41 -32.31
C ASN A 42 2.77 -22.82 -30.89
N LYS A 43 2.65 -23.66 -29.87
CA LYS A 43 2.47 -23.28 -28.45
C LYS A 43 1.29 -22.33 -28.27
N ILE A 44 0.13 -22.68 -28.83
CA ILE A 44 -1.10 -21.87 -28.73
C ILE A 44 -2.19 -22.67 -28.02
N ILE A 45 -2.82 -22.08 -27.02
CA ILE A 45 -4.06 -22.58 -26.41
C ILE A 45 -5.21 -21.70 -26.92
N LYS A 46 -6.22 -22.34 -27.50
CA LYS A 46 -7.45 -21.68 -27.94
C LYS A 46 -8.60 -22.13 -27.04
N ILE A 47 -9.39 -21.17 -26.59
CA ILE A 47 -10.46 -21.39 -25.64
C ILE A 47 -11.73 -20.81 -26.23
N ASP A 48 -12.67 -21.70 -26.54
CA ASP A 48 -13.98 -21.33 -27.07
C ASP A 48 -14.95 -21.18 -25.91
N ILE A 49 -15.50 -19.98 -25.73
CA ILE A 49 -16.43 -19.66 -24.63
C ILE A 49 -17.85 -19.45 -25.14
N ALA A 50 -18.80 -19.93 -24.35
CA ALA A 50 -20.23 -19.79 -24.58
C ALA A 50 -20.89 -18.99 -23.45
N TYR A 51 -21.97 -18.28 -23.78
CA TYR A 51 -22.80 -17.55 -22.84
C TYR A 51 -24.13 -18.29 -22.63
N GLN A 52 -24.39 -18.70 -21.39
CA GLN A 52 -25.65 -19.35 -21.01
C GLN A 52 -26.72 -18.27 -20.77
N LEU A 53 -27.62 -18.11 -21.74
CA LEU A 53 -28.84 -17.34 -21.56
C LEU A 53 -29.77 -18.15 -20.65
N GLU A 54 -29.92 -17.75 -19.39
CA GLU A 54 -31.00 -18.27 -18.55
C GLU A 54 -32.34 -17.89 -19.19
N LYS A 55 -32.98 -18.87 -19.83
CA LYS A 55 -34.39 -18.76 -20.21
C LYS A 55 -35.20 -18.80 -18.92
N SER A 56 -35.53 -17.63 -18.35
CA SER A 56 -36.47 -17.55 -17.23
C SER A 56 -37.77 -18.25 -17.65
N LYS A 57 -38.04 -19.42 -17.08
CA LYS A 57 -39.23 -20.23 -17.40
C LYS A 57 -40.51 -19.68 -16.79
N PHE A 58 -40.45 -18.61 -15.99
CA PHE A 58 -41.61 -17.94 -15.39
C PHE A 58 -41.36 -16.44 -15.23
N SER A 59 -41.62 -15.66 -16.28
CA SER A 59 -41.49 -14.20 -16.26
C SER A 59 -42.85 -13.53 -16.47
N PHE A 60 -43.67 -13.50 -15.41
CA PHE A 60 -44.89 -12.66 -15.38
C PHE A 60 -44.85 -11.55 -14.32
N PHE A 61 -43.89 -11.57 -13.39
CA PHE A 61 -43.77 -10.54 -12.33
C PHE A 61 -42.34 -10.12 -11.97
N ALA A 62 -41.32 -10.53 -12.73
CA ALA A 62 -39.98 -10.02 -12.52
C ALA A 62 -39.90 -8.57 -13.02
N LYS A 63 -39.87 -7.60 -12.11
CA LYS A 63 -39.32 -6.27 -12.43
C LYS A 63 -37.95 -6.50 -13.05
N PRO A 64 -37.60 -5.83 -14.16
CA PRO A 64 -36.27 -5.96 -14.72
C PRO A 64 -35.30 -5.45 -13.65
N SER A 65 -34.58 -6.35 -12.99
CA SER A 65 -33.32 -5.94 -12.39
C SER A 65 -32.52 -5.36 -13.55
N GLU A 66 -32.02 -4.14 -13.41
CA GLU A 66 -31.01 -3.56 -14.29
C GLU A 66 -29.71 -4.35 -14.16
N THR A 67 -29.73 -5.64 -14.52
CA THR A 67 -28.54 -6.41 -14.78
C THR A 67 -28.00 -5.84 -16.09
N THR A 68 -26.83 -5.21 -16.00
CA THR A 68 -26.03 -4.57 -17.06
C THR A 68 -25.69 -5.50 -18.24
N SER A 69 -26.33 -6.67 -18.33
CA SER A 69 -26.15 -7.75 -19.31
C SER A 69 -26.90 -7.53 -20.62
N GLN A 70 -27.59 -6.41 -20.82
CA GLN A 70 -28.43 -6.17 -22.02
C GLN A 70 -27.65 -5.94 -23.33
N LYS A 71 -26.32 -5.85 -23.31
CA LYS A 71 -25.52 -5.54 -24.52
C LYS A 71 -24.75 -6.69 -25.15
N ILE A 72 -24.58 -7.81 -24.44
CA ILE A 72 -23.85 -8.97 -24.98
C ILE A 72 -24.83 -9.80 -25.79
N GLN A 73 -24.60 -9.89 -27.10
CA GLN A 73 -25.50 -10.57 -28.03
C GLN A 73 -24.77 -11.71 -28.73
N HIS A 74 -25.52 -12.76 -29.08
CA HIS A 74 -25.01 -13.78 -29.98
C HIS A 74 -24.88 -13.18 -31.37
N THR A 75 -23.66 -13.17 -31.90
CA THR A 75 -23.37 -12.76 -33.27
C THR A 75 -23.05 -13.99 -34.11
N ASN A 76 -23.30 -13.92 -35.43
CA ASN A 76 -22.97 -15.03 -36.32
C ASN A 76 -21.46 -15.16 -36.62
N ASN A 77 -20.65 -14.21 -36.12
CA ASN A 77 -19.22 -14.17 -36.35
C ASN A 77 -18.47 -14.51 -35.07
N VAL A 78 -17.53 -15.45 -35.14
CA VAL A 78 -16.66 -15.74 -34.00
C VAL A 78 -15.55 -14.69 -33.96
N LYS A 79 -15.47 -13.94 -32.86
CA LYS A 79 -14.37 -13.03 -32.60
C LYS A 79 -13.28 -13.74 -31.83
N ARG A 80 -12.03 -13.43 -32.17
CA ARG A 80 -10.82 -13.94 -31.51
C ARG A 80 -10.10 -12.78 -30.83
N TRP A 81 -9.71 -12.98 -29.58
CA TRP A 81 -8.89 -12.06 -28.81
C TRP A 81 -7.64 -12.76 -28.28
N THR A 82 -6.51 -12.06 -28.36
CA THR A 82 -5.28 -12.46 -27.68
C THR A 82 -5.44 -12.18 -26.18
N HIS A 83 -5.14 -13.19 -25.38
CA HIS A 83 -5.23 -13.14 -23.92
C HIS A 83 -3.86 -13.33 -23.28
N THR A 84 -3.80 -13.15 -21.96
CA THR A 84 -2.58 -13.36 -21.19
C THR A 84 -2.11 -14.80 -21.31
N ARG A 85 -0.79 -15.01 -21.40
CA ARG A 85 -0.20 -16.33 -21.61
C ARG A 85 -0.46 -17.26 -20.43
N LEU A 86 -0.56 -18.56 -20.73
CA LEU A 86 -0.65 -19.62 -19.74
C LEU A 86 0.64 -20.45 -19.82
N GLY A 87 1.56 -20.18 -18.89
CA GLY A 87 2.91 -20.76 -18.93
C GLY A 87 3.65 -20.35 -20.20
N GLN A 88 4.09 -21.33 -20.99
CA GLN A 88 4.80 -21.08 -22.25
C GLN A 88 3.86 -20.88 -23.46
N TYR A 89 2.54 -21.03 -23.28
CA TYR A 89 1.58 -21.00 -24.37
C TYR A 89 0.96 -19.62 -24.55
N SER A 90 0.81 -19.19 -25.79
CA SER A 90 -0.04 -18.04 -26.14
C SER A 90 -1.50 -18.42 -25.97
N CYS A 91 -2.29 -17.59 -25.29
CA CYS A 91 -3.71 -17.87 -25.07
C CYS A 91 -4.58 -17.04 -26.02
N GLN A 92 -5.55 -17.69 -26.67
CA GLN A 92 -6.53 -17.04 -27.53
C GLN A 92 -7.93 -17.40 -27.04
N ILE A 93 -8.78 -16.38 -26.89
CA ILE A 93 -10.17 -16.54 -26.48
C ILE A 93 -11.06 -16.27 -27.68
N ASN A 94 -11.93 -17.21 -27.98
CA ASN A 94 -12.88 -17.12 -29.06
C ASN A 94 -14.30 -17.05 -28.50
N SER A 95 -15.11 -16.12 -29.00
CA SER A 95 -16.53 -16.10 -28.67
C SER A 95 -17.37 -15.59 -29.83
N ALA A 96 -18.57 -16.17 -29.98
CA ALA A 96 -19.64 -15.62 -30.78
C ALA A 96 -20.45 -14.55 -30.00
N TYR A 97 -20.22 -14.40 -28.70
CA TYR A 97 -20.95 -13.49 -27.82
C TYR A 97 -20.10 -12.28 -27.46
N PHE A 98 -20.46 -11.12 -28.00
CA PHE A 98 -19.84 -9.83 -27.67
C PHE A 98 -20.82 -8.69 -27.93
N ASP A 99 -20.44 -7.48 -27.54
CA ASP A 99 -21.20 -6.27 -27.83
C ASP A 99 -20.71 -5.66 -29.17
N PRO A 100 -21.50 -5.75 -30.26
CA PRO A 100 -21.12 -5.19 -31.55
C PRO A 100 -21.22 -3.66 -31.60
N THR A 101 -21.86 -3.03 -30.62
CA THR A 101 -22.12 -1.58 -30.62
C THR A 101 -20.92 -0.76 -30.14
N ILE A 102 -19.97 -1.41 -29.43
CA ILE A 102 -18.74 -0.78 -28.97
C ILE A 102 -17.81 -0.57 -30.17
N THR A 103 -17.83 0.66 -30.67
CA THR A 103 -17.03 1.11 -31.83
C THR A 103 -16.13 2.29 -31.48
N THR A 104 -15.97 2.59 -30.20
CA THR A 104 -15.21 3.76 -29.74
C THR A 104 -13.72 3.65 -30.08
N LEU A 105 -13.12 4.77 -30.48
CA LEU A 105 -11.69 4.89 -30.81
C LEU A 105 -10.76 4.61 -29.61
N GLY A 106 -11.25 4.77 -28.39
CA GLY A 106 -10.57 4.39 -27.15
C GLY A 106 -11.36 3.36 -26.35
N VAL A 107 -10.91 3.06 -25.14
CA VAL A 107 -11.59 2.13 -24.23
C VAL A 107 -12.85 2.81 -23.72
N SER A 108 -14.01 2.14 -23.81
CA SER A 108 -15.25 2.70 -23.28
C SER A 108 -15.41 2.37 -21.78
N ARG A 109 -16.20 3.17 -21.06
CA ARG A 109 -16.54 2.86 -19.66
C ARG A 109 -17.29 1.52 -19.54
N ASP A 110 -18.10 1.16 -20.54
CA ASP A 110 -18.82 -0.11 -20.55
C ASP A 110 -17.87 -1.29 -20.76
N SER A 111 -16.86 -1.14 -21.62
CA SER A 111 -15.78 -2.12 -21.81
C SER A 111 -15.04 -2.41 -20.50
N LEU A 112 -14.86 -1.40 -19.64
CA LEU A 112 -14.24 -1.59 -18.32
C LEU A 112 -15.10 -2.46 -17.39
N LEU A 113 -16.43 -2.51 -17.56
CA LEU A 113 -17.34 -3.29 -16.71
C LEU A 113 -17.53 -4.73 -17.21
N GLN A 114 -17.04 -5.05 -18.41
CA GLN A 114 -17.10 -6.40 -18.96
C GLN A 114 -16.03 -7.31 -18.34
N PRO A 115 -16.24 -8.64 -18.38
CA PRO A 115 -15.27 -9.62 -17.88
C PRO A 115 -13.89 -9.49 -18.55
N GLY A 116 -12.83 -9.67 -17.76
CA GLY A 116 -11.43 -9.53 -18.16
C GLY A 116 -11.01 -10.43 -19.33
N PHE A 117 -11.64 -11.61 -19.45
CA PHE A 117 -11.35 -12.58 -20.50
C PHE A 117 -11.98 -12.21 -21.87
N LEU A 118 -12.94 -11.29 -21.91
CA LEU A 118 -13.49 -10.77 -23.18
C LEU A 118 -12.65 -9.64 -23.74
N GLY A 119 -12.87 -9.29 -25.00
CA GLY A 119 -12.40 -8.06 -25.62
C GLY A 119 -13.53 -7.36 -26.37
N ASP A 120 -13.27 -6.15 -26.87
CA ASP A 120 -14.26 -5.45 -27.69
C ASP A 120 -14.27 -5.99 -29.13
N ALA A 121 -15.37 -5.76 -29.85
CA ALA A 121 -15.57 -6.25 -31.22
C ALA A 121 -14.49 -5.74 -32.21
N ASN A 122 -14.09 -4.49 -32.05
CA ASN A 122 -13.13 -3.79 -32.90
C ASN A 122 -11.65 -4.03 -32.52
N ARG A 123 -11.38 -4.81 -31.47
CA ARG A 123 -10.03 -5.05 -30.94
C ARG A 123 -9.64 -6.51 -31.04
N ASN A 124 -8.34 -6.79 -31.06
CA ASN A 124 -7.81 -8.15 -31.15
C ASN A 124 -7.18 -8.65 -29.84
N TYR A 125 -7.46 -7.97 -28.74
CA TYR A 125 -6.96 -8.30 -27.40
C TYR A 125 -8.08 -8.29 -26.36
N SER A 126 -7.85 -9.02 -25.27
CA SER A 126 -8.76 -9.06 -24.11
C SER A 126 -8.55 -7.89 -23.14
N HIS A 127 -9.55 -7.63 -22.31
CA HIS A 127 -9.54 -6.58 -21.28
C HIS A 127 -8.46 -6.79 -20.22
N GLN A 128 -8.18 -8.04 -19.87
CA GLN A 128 -7.11 -8.39 -18.93
C GLN A 128 -5.72 -8.15 -19.51
N LEU A 129 -5.50 -8.49 -20.78
CA LEU A 129 -4.23 -8.18 -21.45
C LEU A 129 -4.01 -6.66 -21.51
N ARG A 130 -5.05 -5.91 -21.88
CA ARG A 130 -5.03 -4.44 -21.85
C ARG A 130 -4.65 -3.90 -20.47
N GLN A 131 -5.26 -4.42 -19.41
CA GLN A 131 -5.01 -3.99 -18.03
C GLN A 131 -3.55 -4.24 -17.63
N GLN A 132 -2.97 -5.39 -17.98
CA GLN A 132 -1.57 -5.69 -17.69
C GLN A 132 -0.60 -4.78 -18.43
N ILE A 133 -0.85 -4.52 -19.72
CA ILE A 133 -0.06 -3.57 -20.51
C ILE A 133 -0.17 -2.16 -19.92
N ALA A 134 -1.38 -1.71 -19.60
CA ALA A 134 -1.61 -0.40 -19.00
C ALA A 134 -0.87 -0.24 -17.67
N LEU A 135 -0.91 -1.26 -16.81
CA LEU A 135 -0.24 -1.26 -15.52
C LEU A 135 1.28 -1.22 -15.68
N ALA A 136 1.84 -2.03 -16.59
CA ALA A 136 3.26 -2.06 -16.89
C ALA A 136 3.77 -0.71 -17.45
N HIS A 137 3.02 -0.13 -18.38
CA HIS A 137 3.30 1.19 -18.95
C HIS A 137 3.25 2.29 -17.88
N THR A 138 2.25 2.27 -17.00
CA THR A 138 2.12 3.26 -15.91
C THR A 138 3.25 3.13 -14.88
N ARG A 139 3.86 1.94 -14.76
CA ARG A 139 5.07 1.71 -13.95
C ARG A 139 6.35 2.21 -14.62
N GLY A 140 6.28 2.73 -15.85
CA GLY A 140 7.39 3.30 -16.59
C GLY A 140 8.18 2.28 -17.43
N LEU A 141 7.62 1.12 -17.72
CA LEU A 141 8.24 0.16 -18.64
C LEU A 141 8.04 0.62 -20.09
N ALA A 142 9.09 0.52 -20.89
CA ALA A 142 9.04 0.79 -22.34
C ALA A 142 8.24 -0.29 -23.08
N ALA A 143 7.66 0.04 -24.23
CA ALA A 143 6.82 -0.87 -25.01
C ALA A 143 7.53 -2.19 -25.37
N GLU A 144 8.82 -2.12 -25.71
CA GLU A 144 9.65 -3.30 -26.01
C GLU A 144 9.83 -4.19 -24.77
N ALA A 145 10.04 -3.59 -23.60
CA ALA A 145 10.15 -4.32 -22.35
C ALA A 145 8.83 -4.99 -21.96
N ILE A 146 7.69 -4.32 -22.20
CA ILE A 146 6.36 -4.88 -21.98
C ILE A 146 6.12 -6.07 -22.93
N SER A 147 6.44 -5.91 -24.21
CA SER A 147 6.35 -6.97 -25.22
C SER A 147 7.16 -8.21 -24.81
N GLN A 148 8.41 -8.01 -24.36
CA GLN A 148 9.26 -9.11 -23.88
C GLN A 148 8.74 -9.75 -22.59
N MET A 149 8.30 -8.94 -21.63
CA MET A 149 7.80 -9.42 -20.33
C MET A 149 6.53 -10.25 -20.48
N LEU A 150 5.58 -9.78 -21.29
CA LEU A 150 4.31 -10.47 -21.55
C LEU A 150 4.43 -11.50 -22.69
N LEU A 151 5.57 -11.55 -23.36
CA LEU A 151 5.86 -12.38 -24.55
C LEU A 151 4.75 -12.23 -25.62
N ILE A 152 4.43 -10.99 -25.96
CA ILE A 152 3.42 -10.62 -26.97
C ILE A 152 4.06 -9.81 -28.09
N GLU A 153 3.43 -9.79 -29.26
CA GLU A 153 3.93 -9.04 -30.41
C GLU A 153 4.03 -7.53 -30.10
N PRO A 154 5.13 -6.84 -30.47
CA PRO A 154 5.27 -5.40 -30.24
C PRO A 154 4.14 -4.57 -30.84
N SER A 155 3.67 -4.93 -32.04
CA SER A 155 2.56 -4.25 -32.73
C SER A 155 1.27 -4.25 -31.91
N LEU A 156 0.99 -5.34 -31.18
CA LEU A 156 -0.17 -5.45 -30.31
C LEU A 156 -0.03 -4.56 -29.06
N VAL A 157 1.20 -4.41 -28.53
CA VAL A 157 1.48 -3.48 -27.42
C VAL A 157 1.20 -2.05 -27.89
N ASP A 158 1.70 -1.67 -29.06
CA ASP A 158 1.49 -0.34 -29.62
C ASP A 158 0.01 -0.05 -29.90
N GLU A 159 -0.74 -1.03 -30.43
CA GLU A 159 -2.18 -0.94 -30.62
C GLU A 159 -2.90 -0.64 -29.30
N VAL A 160 -2.59 -1.42 -28.26
CA VAL A 160 -3.18 -1.26 -26.92
C VAL A 160 -2.83 0.11 -26.30
N LEU A 161 -1.57 0.54 -26.41
CA LEU A 161 -1.13 1.83 -25.88
C LEU A 161 -1.81 3.00 -26.61
N SER A 162 -1.92 2.93 -27.95
CA SER A 162 -2.67 3.91 -28.74
C SER A 162 -4.12 4.02 -28.26
N ASP A 163 -4.76 2.90 -27.96
CA ASP A 163 -6.16 2.87 -27.50
C ASP A 163 -6.32 3.44 -26.08
N ILE A 164 -5.32 3.24 -25.22
CA ILE A 164 -5.25 3.85 -23.89
C ILE A 164 -5.10 5.37 -24.00
N GLU A 165 -4.26 5.87 -24.91
CA GLU A 165 -4.08 7.31 -25.14
C GLU A 165 -5.36 7.97 -25.66
N LYS A 166 -6.08 7.30 -26.56
CA LYS A 166 -7.40 7.73 -27.08
C LYS A 166 -8.52 7.65 -26.04
N THR A 167 -8.29 7.02 -24.89
CA THR A 167 -9.30 6.91 -23.83
C THR A 167 -9.47 8.26 -23.12
N PRO A 168 -10.71 8.71 -22.88
CA PRO A 168 -10.99 9.95 -22.14
C PRO A 168 -10.32 9.99 -20.78
N GLU A 169 -9.76 11.16 -20.44
CA GLU A 169 -9.01 11.38 -19.20
C GLU A 169 -9.85 11.12 -17.95
N SER A 170 -11.16 11.42 -18.00
CA SER A 170 -12.11 11.28 -16.90
C SER A 170 -12.27 9.85 -16.35
N TYR A 171 -11.78 8.84 -17.05
CA TYR A 171 -11.73 7.46 -16.55
C TYR A 171 -10.49 6.68 -17.02
N ARG A 172 -9.44 7.37 -17.49
CA ARG A 172 -8.19 6.74 -17.93
C ARG A 172 -7.52 5.94 -16.81
N MET A 173 -7.59 6.41 -15.56
CA MET A 173 -7.09 5.69 -14.39
C MET A 173 -7.85 4.38 -14.11
N ALA A 174 -9.07 4.21 -14.62
CA ALA A 174 -9.80 2.97 -14.46
C ALA A 174 -9.28 1.84 -15.37
N ILE A 175 -8.43 2.17 -16.35
CA ILE A 175 -7.79 1.18 -17.26
C ILE A 175 -6.78 0.33 -16.49
N VAL A 176 -6.08 0.89 -15.51
CA VAL A 176 -5.04 0.19 -14.74
C VAL A 176 -5.61 -0.65 -13.59
N LEU A 177 -6.88 -0.42 -13.23
CA LEU A 177 -7.53 -1.17 -12.16
C LEU A 177 -7.50 -2.68 -12.45
N PRO A 178 -7.15 -3.52 -11.47
CA PRO A 178 -7.19 -4.96 -11.64
C PRO A 178 -8.56 -5.46 -12.12
N THR A 179 -8.55 -6.51 -12.94
CA THR A 179 -9.78 -7.21 -13.35
C THR A 179 -10.39 -7.93 -12.15
N GLU A 180 -11.63 -8.39 -12.29
CA GLU A 180 -12.39 -9.13 -11.27
C GLU A 180 -11.71 -10.44 -10.82
N VAL A 181 -10.78 -10.97 -11.61
CA VAL A 181 -10.04 -12.20 -11.33
C VAL A 181 -8.87 -11.95 -10.34
N ASP A 182 -8.48 -10.69 -10.13
CA ASP A 182 -7.33 -10.37 -9.27
C ASP A 182 -7.67 -10.64 -7.79
N PRO A 183 -6.85 -11.42 -7.06
CA PRO A 183 -7.10 -11.76 -5.66
C PRO A 183 -7.10 -10.56 -4.73
N ILE A 184 -6.60 -9.39 -5.14
CA ILE A 184 -6.64 -8.16 -4.34
C ILE A 184 -8.06 -7.81 -3.90
N TRP A 185 -9.06 -8.04 -4.77
CA TRP A 185 -10.45 -7.73 -4.46
C TRP A 185 -11.01 -8.65 -3.38
N GLU A 186 -10.78 -9.95 -3.51
CA GLU A 186 -11.13 -10.92 -2.48
C GLU A 186 -10.41 -10.62 -1.15
N ASN A 187 -9.12 -10.28 -1.22
CA ASN A 187 -8.34 -9.93 -0.04
C ASN A 187 -8.85 -8.66 0.67
N MET A 188 -9.38 -7.68 -0.07
CA MET A 188 -10.02 -6.49 0.51
C MET A 188 -11.32 -6.85 1.23
N VAL A 189 -12.09 -7.75 0.64
CA VAL A 189 -13.35 -8.23 1.19
C VAL A 189 -13.12 -9.12 2.42
N HIS A 190 -12.10 -9.98 2.43
CA HIS A 190 -11.72 -10.80 3.59
C HIS A 190 -10.81 -10.10 4.61
N ASP A 191 -10.60 -8.79 4.49
CA ASP A 191 -9.76 -7.99 5.39
C ASP A 191 -8.28 -8.43 5.46
N LYS A 192 -7.82 -9.23 4.50
CA LYS A 192 -6.40 -9.60 4.33
C LYS A 192 -5.58 -8.44 3.77
N PHE A 193 -6.22 -7.52 3.04
CA PHE A 193 -5.62 -6.29 2.55
C PHE A 193 -6.29 -5.05 3.17
N HIS A 194 -5.50 -4.25 3.87
CA HIS A 194 -5.96 -3.05 4.56
C HIS A 194 -5.84 -1.81 3.67
N LEU A 195 -6.91 -1.49 2.94
CA LEU A 195 -6.97 -0.28 2.13
C LEU A 195 -7.10 0.96 3.02
N LYS A 196 -6.11 1.87 2.95
CA LYS A 196 -6.20 3.17 3.62
C LYS A 196 -7.05 4.11 2.77
N THR A 197 -8.30 4.30 3.16
CA THR A 197 -9.21 5.21 2.44
C THR A 197 -9.73 6.32 3.34
N GLN A 198 -9.84 7.53 2.77
CA GLN A 198 -10.55 8.64 3.42
C GLN A 198 -12.02 8.70 2.98
N SER A 199 -12.34 8.07 1.85
CA SER A 199 -13.68 7.99 1.29
C SER A 199 -14.62 7.28 2.27
N PHE A 200 -15.61 8.02 2.77
CA PHE A 200 -16.66 7.46 3.60
C PHE A 200 -17.58 6.50 2.82
N PRO A 201 -18.01 6.81 1.58
CA PRO A 201 -18.80 5.89 0.76
C PRO A 201 -18.12 4.54 0.54
N LEU A 202 -16.81 4.52 0.28
CA LEU A 202 -16.06 3.28 0.09
C LEU A 202 -16.00 2.45 1.39
N ARG A 203 -15.81 3.10 2.54
CA ARG A 203 -15.82 2.41 3.85
C ARG A 203 -17.17 1.78 4.16
N LEU A 204 -18.27 2.49 3.89
CA LEU A 204 -19.61 1.95 4.07
C LEU A 204 -19.86 0.75 3.15
N MET A 205 -19.50 0.86 1.87
CA MET A 205 -19.68 -0.23 0.91
C MET A 205 -18.84 -1.45 1.29
N LEU A 206 -17.57 -1.28 1.64
CA LEU A 206 -16.72 -2.38 2.12
C LEU A 206 -17.29 -3.02 3.39
N SER A 207 -17.80 -2.23 4.33
CA SER A 207 -18.45 -2.77 5.52
C SER A 207 -19.70 -3.57 5.18
N LYS A 208 -20.54 -3.09 4.26
CA LYS A 208 -21.74 -3.79 3.78
C LYS A 208 -21.39 -5.12 3.13
N LEU A 209 -20.44 -5.12 2.20
CA LEU A 209 -19.99 -6.32 1.47
C LEU A 209 -19.36 -7.36 2.41
N LYS A 210 -18.57 -6.91 3.38
CA LYS A 210 -17.99 -7.76 4.43
C LYS A 210 -19.07 -8.45 5.25
N LEU A 211 -20.07 -7.70 5.71
CA LEU A 211 -21.17 -8.26 6.49
C LEU A 211 -22.01 -9.25 5.68
N SER A 212 -22.28 -8.97 4.40
CA SER A 212 -23.07 -9.87 3.55
C SER A 212 -22.39 -11.21 3.24
N ILE A 213 -21.06 -11.28 3.33
CA ILE A 213 -20.30 -12.52 3.11
C ILE A 213 -20.16 -13.33 4.41
N ILE A 214 -20.19 -12.67 5.57
CA ILE A 214 -20.13 -13.32 6.88
C ILE A 214 -21.51 -13.88 7.27
N ASP A 215 -22.60 -13.23 6.84
CA ASP A 215 -23.95 -13.66 7.19
C ASP A 215 -24.33 -14.98 6.50
N PRO A 216 -24.51 -16.09 7.25
CA PRO A 216 -24.83 -17.39 6.69
C PRO A 216 -26.19 -17.45 6.00
N ASN A 217 -27.07 -16.46 6.23
CA ASN A 217 -28.38 -16.38 5.60
C ASN A 217 -28.35 -15.70 4.22
N THR A 218 -27.24 -15.05 3.86
CA THR A 218 -27.11 -14.34 2.59
C THR A 218 -26.20 -15.13 1.66
N HIS A 219 -26.77 -15.73 0.60
CA HIS A 219 -25.99 -16.41 -0.43
C HIS A 219 -25.37 -15.40 -1.42
N VAL A 220 -24.64 -14.39 -0.93
CA VAL A 220 -23.86 -13.52 -1.82
C VAL A 220 -22.59 -14.27 -2.20
N GLN A 221 -22.44 -14.57 -3.49
CA GLN A 221 -21.19 -15.14 -3.98
C GLN A 221 -20.10 -14.06 -3.89
N ILE A 222 -18.88 -14.45 -3.50
CA ILE A 222 -17.73 -13.53 -3.41
C ILE A 222 -17.55 -12.78 -4.75
N ASN A 223 -17.79 -13.45 -5.88
CA ASN A 223 -17.73 -12.87 -7.21
C ASN A 223 -18.68 -11.68 -7.40
N ASP A 224 -19.89 -11.73 -6.84
CA ASP A 224 -20.87 -10.63 -6.92
C ASP A 224 -20.40 -9.43 -6.12
N ALA A 225 -19.84 -9.66 -4.93
CA ALA A 225 -19.27 -8.60 -4.09
C ALA A 225 -18.04 -7.96 -4.75
N VAL A 226 -17.17 -8.76 -5.36
CA VAL A 226 -16.02 -8.27 -6.15
C VAL A 226 -16.48 -7.42 -7.32
N ASN A 227 -17.50 -7.88 -8.05
CA ASN A 227 -18.09 -7.13 -9.16
C ASN A 227 -18.73 -5.81 -8.69
N GLU A 228 -19.50 -5.80 -7.60
CA GLU A 228 -20.07 -4.57 -7.02
C GLU A 228 -18.98 -3.59 -6.60
N LEU A 229 -17.94 -4.08 -5.91
CA LEU A 229 -16.79 -3.29 -5.48
C LEU A 229 -16.06 -2.67 -6.68
N ARG A 230 -15.76 -3.46 -7.70
CA ARG A 230 -15.06 -3.00 -8.91
C ARG A 230 -15.89 -1.98 -9.69
N LYS A 231 -17.20 -2.21 -9.85
CA LYS A 231 -18.13 -1.25 -10.46
C LYS A 231 -18.11 0.10 -9.75
N PHE A 232 -18.09 0.08 -8.42
CA PHE A 232 -18.00 1.30 -7.62
C PHE A 232 -16.68 2.06 -7.84
N PHE A 233 -15.54 1.35 -7.89
CA PHE A 233 -14.24 1.95 -8.19
C PHE A 233 -14.21 2.62 -9.56
N ILE A 234 -14.72 1.94 -10.59
CA ILE A 234 -14.82 2.50 -11.96
C ILE A 234 -15.73 3.74 -11.96
N ALA A 235 -16.83 3.72 -11.20
CA ALA A 235 -17.75 4.84 -11.15
C ALA A 235 -17.21 6.08 -10.44
N HIS A 236 -16.35 5.90 -9.44
CA HIS A 236 -15.82 6.98 -8.60
C HIS A 236 -14.31 7.17 -8.78
N ILE A 237 -13.75 6.74 -9.91
CA ILE A 237 -12.30 6.66 -10.12
C ILE A 237 -11.56 7.97 -9.83
N ASN A 238 -12.14 9.11 -10.23
CA ASN A 238 -11.55 10.44 -10.04
C ASN A 238 -11.44 10.87 -8.57
N HIS A 239 -12.20 10.25 -7.67
CA HIS A 239 -12.18 10.54 -6.24
C HIS A 239 -11.41 9.49 -5.43
N LEU A 240 -10.94 8.42 -6.08
CA LEU A 240 -10.31 7.27 -5.46
C LEU A 240 -8.86 7.08 -5.92
N GLU A 241 -8.21 8.14 -6.43
CA GLU A 241 -6.86 8.05 -6.98
C GLU A 241 -5.85 7.46 -5.98
N SER A 242 -5.93 7.87 -4.71
CA SER A 242 -5.03 7.38 -3.66
C SER A 242 -5.25 5.89 -3.34
N GLU A 243 -6.49 5.43 -3.46
CA GLU A 243 -6.90 4.04 -3.26
C GLU A 243 -6.51 3.19 -4.48
N VAL A 244 -6.70 3.70 -5.69
CA VAL A 244 -6.25 3.08 -6.95
C VAL A 244 -4.73 2.90 -6.94
N GLY A 245 -3.99 3.90 -6.49
CA GLY A 245 -2.53 3.82 -6.33
C GLY A 245 -2.10 2.70 -5.36
N GLN A 246 -2.82 2.54 -4.24
CA GLN A 246 -2.58 1.45 -3.29
C GLN A 246 -2.89 0.07 -3.89
N ILE A 247 -4.02 -0.09 -4.58
CA ILE A 247 -4.45 -1.35 -5.20
C ILE A 247 -3.48 -1.76 -6.31
N CYS A 248 -3.07 -0.81 -7.15
CA CYS A 248 -2.20 -1.07 -8.30
C CYS A 248 -0.70 -1.13 -7.93
N ALA A 249 -0.37 -0.90 -6.66
CA ALA A 249 1.01 -0.73 -6.16
C ALA A 249 1.81 0.29 -7.02
N LEU A 250 1.14 1.34 -7.48
CA LEU A 250 1.80 2.40 -8.24
C LEU A 250 2.63 3.23 -7.27
N SER A 251 3.92 3.38 -7.57
CA SER A 251 4.80 4.22 -6.75
C SER A 251 4.28 5.65 -6.81
N ASN A 252 3.81 6.17 -5.68
CA ASN A 252 3.30 7.52 -5.46
C ASN A 252 4.39 8.62 -5.65
N LYS A 253 5.32 8.46 -6.59
CA LYS A 253 6.36 9.45 -6.91
C LYS A 253 5.80 10.76 -7.48
N LYS A 254 4.55 10.78 -7.95
CA LYS A 254 3.83 12.03 -8.27
C LYS A 254 3.19 12.68 -7.04
N HIS A 255 2.83 11.90 -6.02
CA HIS A 255 2.28 12.44 -4.77
C HIS A 255 3.35 13.02 -3.83
N THR A 256 4.63 12.65 -3.96
CA THR A 256 5.69 13.22 -3.10
C THR A 256 6.02 14.68 -3.38
N ILE A 257 5.59 15.23 -4.53
CA ILE A 257 5.82 16.64 -4.88
C ILE A 257 4.63 17.52 -4.47
N ASP A 258 3.39 17.06 -4.64
CA ASP A 258 2.20 17.81 -4.19
C ASP A 258 1.86 17.63 -2.70
N GLU A 259 2.25 16.52 -2.06
CA GLU A 259 2.16 16.39 -0.59
C GLU A 259 3.16 17.30 0.15
N ARG A 260 4.20 17.82 -0.53
CA ARG A 260 5.07 18.86 0.04
C ARG A 260 4.44 20.24 0.05
N GLN A 261 3.38 20.47 -0.73
CA GLN A 261 2.68 21.77 -0.76
C GLN A 261 1.31 21.74 -0.05
N THR A 262 0.77 20.56 0.23
CA THR A 262 -0.51 20.39 0.94
C THR A 262 -0.39 19.59 2.23
N THR A 263 0.67 19.81 3.01
CA THR A 263 0.62 19.52 4.45
C THR A 263 -0.34 20.49 5.14
N THR A 264 -1.65 20.32 4.93
CA THR A 264 -2.54 20.45 6.07
C THR A 264 -2.17 19.29 6.98
N THR A 265 -1.17 19.51 7.84
CA THR A 265 -0.87 18.63 8.97
C THR A 265 -2.20 18.29 9.61
N LYS A 266 -2.70 17.05 9.43
CA LYS A 266 -3.84 16.57 10.19
C LYS A 266 -3.38 16.68 11.64
N LEU A 267 -3.91 17.69 12.29
CA LEU A 267 -3.59 18.08 13.64
C LEU A 267 -4.24 17.04 14.56
N VAL A 268 -3.56 15.91 14.73
CA VAL A 268 -4.03 14.83 15.58
C VAL A 268 -3.69 15.19 17.02
N LEU A 269 -4.69 15.14 17.90
CA LEU A 269 -4.47 15.19 19.34
C LEU A 269 -3.83 13.87 19.78
N PRO A 270 -2.62 13.89 20.39
CA PRO A 270 -1.99 12.67 20.88
C PRO A 270 -2.92 11.88 21.81
N SER A 271 -2.86 10.55 21.72
CA SER A 271 -3.57 9.67 22.65
C SER A 271 -3.07 9.91 24.09
N LEU A 272 -3.91 9.63 25.09
CA LEU A 272 -3.54 9.84 26.52
C LEU A 272 -2.33 9.03 26.96
N LYS A 273 -2.04 7.92 26.27
CA LYS A 273 -0.89 7.05 26.51
C LYS A 273 0.42 7.61 25.92
N ASN A 274 0.35 8.70 25.15
CA ASN A 274 1.54 9.30 24.55
C ASN A 274 2.38 10.01 25.61
N SER A 275 3.67 9.67 25.65
CA SER A 275 4.65 10.23 26.59
C SER A 275 4.84 11.74 26.45
N ILE A 276 4.43 12.35 25.33
CA ILE A 276 4.48 13.80 25.12
C ILE A 276 3.68 14.57 26.18
N TRP A 277 2.53 14.05 26.61
CA TRP A 277 1.71 14.69 27.64
C TRP A 277 2.44 14.72 28.98
N MET A 278 3.09 13.62 29.35
CA MET A 278 3.93 13.53 30.55
C MET A 278 5.16 14.44 30.45
N LYS A 279 5.81 14.51 29.29
CA LYS A 279 6.98 15.37 29.05
C LYS A 279 6.63 16.87 29.10
N LEU A 280 5.43 17.25 28.67
CA LEU A 280 4.90 18.62 28.75
C LEU A 280 4.60 19.05 30.19
N VAL A 281 3.92 18.18 30.95
CA VAL A 281 3.54 18.46 32.35
C VAL A 281 4.73 18.33 33.30
N SER A 282 5.74 17.52 32.99
CA SER A 282 6.99 17.46 33.78
C SER A 282 7.98 18.58 33.45
N GLY A 283 7.69 19.43 32.46
CA GLY A 283 8.59 20.52 32.05
C GLY A 283 9.83 20.08 31.25
N LYS A 284 9.95 18.79 30.92
CA LYS A 284 11.03 18.26 30.05
C LYS A 284 10.92 18.75 28.61
N VAL A 285 9.72 19.13 28.20
CA VAL A 285 9.43 19.74 26.89
C VAL A 285 8.71 21.05 27.13
N ASP A 286 9.24 22.11 26.56
CA ASP A 286 8.60 23.42 26.55
C ASP A 286 8.13 23.78 25.14
N LEU A 287 6.86 24.14 25.00
CA LEU A 287 6.26 24.53 23.72
C LEU A 287 6.57 25.99 23.36
N LYS A 288 7.17 26.78 24.28
CA LYS A 288 7.42 28.23 24.09
C LYS A 288 6.20 28.94 23.50
N SER A 289 5.01 28.59 23.98
CA SER A 289 3.76 29.07 23.42
C SER A 289 3.57 30.56 23.72
N THR A 290 3.05 31.31 22.75
CA THR A 290 2.61 32.70 22.94
C THR A 290 1.21 32.78 23.58
N ASN A 291 0.56 31.64 23.83
CA ASN A 291 -0.79 31.55 24.37
C ASN A 291 -0.77 31.57 25.91
N MET A 292 -1.05 32.73 26.50
CA MET A 292 -1.04 32.96 27.94
C MET A 292 -1.97 32.00 28.73
N PRO A 293 -3.23 31.73 28.30
CA PRO A 293 -4.08 30.71 28.91
C PRO A 293 -3.45 29.32 29.00
N LEU A 294 -2.76 28.85 27.95
CA LEU A 294 -2.08 27.56 27.97
C LEU A 294 -0.91 27.57 28.97
N ASN A 295 -0.11 28.63 28.98
CA ASN A 295 1.05 28.73 29.87
C ASN A 295 0.63 28.74 31.35
N LEU A 296 -0.40 29.51 31.70
CA LEU A 296 -0.96 29.51 33.06
C LEU A 296 -1.51 28.13 33.46
N PHE A 297 -2.17 27.45 32.53
CA PHE A 297 -2.72 26.12 32.77
C PHE A 297 -1.61 25.06 32.93
N LEU A 298 -0.55 25.12 32.12
CA LEU A 298 0.62 24.25 32.25
C LEU A 298 1.40 24.49 33.55
N VAL A 299 1.52 25.75 34.00
CA VAL A 299 2.15 26.10 35.28
C VAL A 299 1.34 25.53 36.45
N ARG A 300 0.00 25.70 36.43
CA ARG A 300 -0.89 25.12 37.45
C ARG A 300 -0.82 23.59 37.46
N LEU A 301 -0.81 22.96 36.28
CA LEU A 301 -0.69 21.50 36.15
C LEU A 301 0.67 21.00 36.63
N ARG A 302 1.78 21.69 36.31
CA ARG A 302 3.13 21.37 36.79
C ARG A 302 3.19 21.34 38.32
N HIS A 303 2.65 22.39 38.96
CA HIS A 303 2.60 22.48 40.42
C HIS A 303 1.70 21.40 41.05
N ALA A 304 0.58 21.06 40.41
CA ALA A 304 -0.26 19.95 40.86
C ALA A 304 0.45 18.59 40.68
N PHE A 305 1.23 18.44 39.61
CA PHE A 305 1.91 17.19 39.27
C PHE A 305 3.10 16.87 40.18
N THR A 306 3.78 17.88 40.72
CA THR A 306 4.89 17.70 41.67
C THR A 306 4.45 17.24 43.07
N HIS A 307 3.17 17.42 43.41
CA HIS A 307 2.60 17.06 44.72
C HIS A 307 1.63 15.87 44.67
N MET A 308 1.52 15.19 43.52
CA MET A 308 0.63 14.04 43.33
C MET A 308 1.43 12.74 43.23
N ASP A 309 1.35 11.93 44.29
CA ASP A 309 1.96 10.59 44.35
C ASP A 309 1.08 9.50 43.68
N ASP A 310 -0.22 9.76 43.52
CA ASP A 310 -1.19 8.79 43.01
C ASP A 310 -1.29 8.81 41.46
N ASN A 311 -1.09 7.64 40.84
CA ASN A 311 -1.13 7.46 39.38
C ASN A 311 -2.51 7.79 38.77
N ASN A 312 -3.60 7.58 39.52
CA ASN A 312 -4.96 7.89 39.04
C ASN A 312 -5.20 9.40 38.89
N ASN A 313 -4.63 10.18 39.81
CA ASN A 313 -4.71 11.63 39.77
C ASN A 313 -3.85 12.22 38.64
N ARG A 314 -2.71 11.60 38.33
CA ARG A 314 -1.89 11.95 37.16
C ARG A 314 -2.64 11.74 35.85
N ILE A 315 -3.34 10.62 35.68
CA ILE A 315 -4.15 10.35 34.48
C ILE A 315 -5.27 11.38 34.33
N THR A 316 -5.89 11.78 35.44
CA THR A 316 -6.94 12.82 35.46
C THR A 316 -6.39 14.19 35.06
N ALA A 317 -5.19 14.55 35.53
CA ALA A 317 -4.48 15.76 35.12
C ALA A 317 -4.16 15.75 33.61
N LEU A 318 -3.67 14.62 33.06
CA LEU A 318 -3.43 14.48 31.63
C LEU A 318 -4.72 14.55 30.79
N ASN A 319 -5.82 13.99 31.30
CA ASN A 319 -7.14 14.10 30.68
C ASN A 319 -7.62 15.55 30.60
N SER A 320 -7.46 16.31 31.69
CA SER A 320 -7.83 17.74 31.68
C SER A 320 -6.96 18.56 30.71
N LEU A 321 -5.67 18.23 30.56
CA LEU A 321 -4.80 18.81 29.54
C LEU A 321 -5.27 18.50 28.12
N ARG A 322 -5.60 17.23 27.83
CA ARG A 322 -6.10 16.82 26.52
C ARG A 322 -7.42 17.50 26.18
N GLU A 323 -8.35 17.56 27.14
CA GLU A 323 -9.64 18.23 26.95
C GLU A 323 -9.48 19.76 26.77
N PHE A 324 -8.50 20.38 27.43
CA PHE A 324 -8.15 21.78 27.18
C PHE A 324 -7.67 22.02 25.74
N PHE A 325 -6.79 21.16 25.21
CA PHE A 325 -6.36 21.23 23.82
C PHE A 325 -7.50 20.92 22.83
N ARG A 326 -8.42 20.01 23.19
CA ARG A 326 -9.61 19.71 22.39
C ARG A 326 -10.56 20.92 22.29
N LYS A 327 -10.84 21.59 23.41
CA LYS A 327 -11.72 22.77 23.47
C LYS A 327 -11.09 24.00 22.81
N ASN A 328 -9.76 24.14 22.88
CA ASN A 328 -9.03 25.29 22.37
C ASN A 328 -8.24 24.98 21.07
N ALA A 329 -8.62 23.94 20.32
CA ALA A 329 -7.86 23.47 19.16
C ALA A 329 -7.67 24.53 18.06
N ARG A 330 -8.63 25.46 17.92
CA ARG A 330 -8.56 26.56 16.93
C ARG A 330 -7.50 27.60 17.30
N THR A 331 -7.36 27.93 18.59
CA THR A 331 -6.41 28.94 19.08
C THR A 331 -5.02 28.35 19.35
N LEU A 332 -4.94 27.04 19.61
CA LEU A 332 -3.71 26.29 19.88
C LEU A 332 -3.13 25.57 18.66
N LYS A 333 -3.50 26.03 17.45
CA LYS A 333 -3.10 25.39 16.20
C LYS A 333 -1.57 25.31 16.07
N LYS A 334 -0.85 26.38 16.43
CA LYS A 334 0.62 26.45 16.34
C LYS A 334 1.29 25.49 17.32
N GLU A 335 0.75 25.41 18.53
CA GLU A 335 1.21 24.55 19.61
C GLU A 335 0.96 23.08 19.30
N LEU A 336 -0.16 22.77 18.64
CA LEU A 336 -0.52 21.42 18.27
C LEU A 336 0.28 20.93 17.04
N ILE A 337 0.74 21.86 16.18
CA ILE A 337 1.78 21.56 15.16
C ILE A 337 3.09 21.19 15.85
N LEU A 338 3.54 21.99 16.83
CA LEU A 338 4.78 21.71 17.58
C LEU A 338 4.69 20.38 18.34
N MET A 339 3.56 20.08 18.98
CA MET A 339 3.33 18.79 19.63
C MET A 339 3.40 17.63 18.65
N ASN A 340 2.79 17.75 17.46
CA ASN A 340 2.89 16.70 16.44
C ASN A 340 4.30 16.56 15.86
N GLN A 341 5.03 17.66 15.71
CA GLN A 341 6.44 17.61 15.33
C GLN A 341 7.30 16.91 16.39
N LEU A 342 6.99 17.11 17.68
CA LEU A 342 7.67 16.44 18.79
C LEU A 342 7.24 14.97 18.96
N MET A 343 6.03 14.61 18.55
CA MET A 343 5.56 13.21 18.50
C MET A 343 6.19 12.42 17.36
N ASN A 344 6.34 13.06 16.20
CA ASN A 344 6.89 12.44 14.99
C ASN A 344 8.41 12.65 14.86
N ALA A 345 9.01 13.45 15.74
CA ALA A 345 10.44 13.40 15.94
C ALA A 345 10.75 11.95 16.32
N PRO A 346 11.64 11.25 15.57
CA PRO A 346 12.10 9.95 16.02
C PRO A 346 12.57 10.16 17.46
N GLU A 347 12.04 9.35 18.39
CA GLU A 347 12.56 9.33 19.76
C GLU A 347 14.08 9.36 19.61
N GLU A 348 14.75 10.28 20.31
CA GLU A 348 16.20 10.31 20.31
C GLU A 348 16.65 8.88 20.57
N ASN A 349 17.07 8.18 19.53
CA ASN A 349 17.87 6.98 19.66
C ASN A 349 19.13 7.52 20.30
N GLN A 350 19.09 7.66 21.63
CA GLN A 350 20.24 7.75 22.47
C GLN A 350 20.91 6.40 22.25
N PHE A 351 21.67 6.31 21.16
CA PHE A 351 22.63 5.27 21.00
C PHE A 351 23.47 5.35 22.26
N THR A 352 23.43 4.29 23.06
CA THR A 352 24.21 4.20 24.29
C THR A 352 25.67 4.22 23.88
N LEU A 353 26.27 5.40 23.94
CA LEU A 353 27.69 5.56 23.66
C LEU A 353 28.48 4.71 24.66
N PRO A 354 29.55 4.02 24.23
CA PRO A 354 30.42 3.27 25.13
C PRO A 354 30.88 4.12 26.32
N ASP A 355 31.05 3.46 27.48
CA ASP A 355 31.50 4.11 28.70
C ASP A 355 32.84 4.83 28.51
N GLU A 356 33.08 5.83 29.36
CA GLU A 356 34.24 6.72 29.29
C GLU A 356 35.59 5.98 29.38
N ASN A 357 35.57 4.79 29.99
CA ASN A 357 36.73 3.92 30.15
C ASN A 357 36.89 2.91 29.01
N SER A 358 36.03 2.95 27.99
CA SER A 358 36.15 2.06 26.85
C SER A 358 37.43 2.35 26.07
N GLY A 359 38.26 1.32 25.85
CA GLY A 359 39.52 1.42 25.11
C GLY A 359 39.36 1.91 23.65
N ILE A 360 38.13 2.02 23.16
CA ILE A 360 37.80 2.55 21.83
C ILE A 360 38.08 4.04 21.75
N TRP A 361 37.81 4.79 22.81
CA TRP A 361 38.13 6.23 22.85
C TRP A 361 39.65 6.45 22.83
N GLN A 362 40.40 5.57 23.48
CA GLN A 362 41.87 5.58 23.43
C GLN A 362 42.40 5.16 22.06
N ARG A 363 41.79 4.18 21.39
CA ARG A 363 42.15 3.79 20.01
C ARG A 363 41.88 4.88 19.00
N ILE A 364 40.75 5.58 19.13
CA ILE A 364 40.44 6.76 18.32
C ILE A 364 41.49 7.84 18.52
N LEU A 365 42.03 8.03 19.72
CA LEU A 365 43.10 9.01 19.95
C LEU A 365 44.47 8.55 19.40
N LYS A 366 44.74 7.25 19.30
CA LYS A 366 46.04 6.72 18.84
C LYS A 366 46.16 6.53 17.32
N ASP A 367 45.06 6.29 16.61
CA ASP A 367 45.08 5.98 15.17
C ASP A 367 44.29 7.01 14.35
N ASP A 368 44.98 7.69 13.43
CA ASP A 368 44.46 8.70 12.51
C ASP A 368 43.40 8.15 11.56
N THR A 369 43.38 6.83 11.31
CA THR A 369 42.55 6.17 10.29
C THR A 369 41.43 5.31 10.84
N PHE A 370 41.37 5.11 12.15
CA PHE A 370 40.43 4.18 12.79
C PHE A 370 38.95 4.54 12.57
N ILE A 371 38.63 5.84 12.47
CA ILE A 371 37.31 6.32 12.06
C ILE A 371 37.50 7.40 10.99
N PRO A 372 37.37 7.05 9.69
CA PRO A 372 37.44 8.03 8.62
C PRO A 372 36.20 8.93 8.70
N SER A 373 36.40 10.19 9.08
CA SER A 373 35.34 11.18 9.13
C SER A 373 35.49 12.20 8.01
N SER A 374 34.36 12.58 7.39
CA SER A 374 34.30 13.75 6.50
C SER A 374 34.17 15.07 7.28
N HIS A 375 33.94 15.01 8.59
CA HIS A 375 33.65 16.16 9.45
C HIS A 375 34.93 16.88 9.89
N ILE A 376 35.16 18.08 9.35
CA ILE A 376 36.39 18.87 9.59
C ILE A 376 36.55 19.22 11.07
N ALA A 377 35.48 19.60 11.77
CA ALA A 377 35.57 19.96 13.19
C ALA A 377 35.95 18.76 14.09
N TYR A 378 35.58 17.53 13.67
CA TYR A 378 36.00 16.32 14.38
C TYR A 378 37.50 16.06 14.18
N LYS A 379 37.99 16.21 12.95
CA LYS A 379 39.42 16.10 12.62
C LYS A 379 40.28 17.12 13.37
N LEU A 380 39.83 18.38 13.44
CA LEU A 380 40.52 19.43 14.18
C LEU A 380 40.55 19.17 15.69
N LEU A 381 39.45 18.66 16.25
CA LEU A 381 39.39 18.27 17.66
C LEU A 381 40.33 17.11 17.96
N LEU A 382 40.36 16.07 17.13
CA LEU A 382 41.29 14.96 17.29
C LEU A 382 42.75 15.40 17.16
N ALA A 383 43.08 16.24 16.17
CA ALA A 383 44.43 16.77 16.01
C ALA A 383 44.89 17.61 17.22
N ASN A 384 44.00 18.43 17.78
CA ASN A 384 44.29 19.23 18.97
C ASN A 384 44.48 18.34 20.21
N LEU A 385 43.57 17.39 20.45
CA LEU A 385 43.68 16.49 21.60
C LEU A 385 44.90 15.57 21.51
N ARG A 386 45.28 15.11 20.32
CA ARG A 386 46.52 14.35 20.08
C ARG A 386 47.76 15.19 20.34
N SER A 387 47.78 16.45 19.88
CA SER A 387 48.89 17.37 20.17
C SER A 387 49.04 17.62 21.68
N GLN A 388 47.93 17.76 22.41
CA GLN A 388 47.95 17.88 23.87
C GLN A 388 48.49 16.63 24.57
N LEU A 389 48.18 15.45 24.03
CA LEU A 389 48.66 14.16 24.55
C LEU A 389 50.13 13.88 24.24
N LEU A 390 50.62 14.35 23.08
CA LEU A 390 52.04 14.30 22.73
C LEU A 390 52.89 15.23 23.61
N MET A 391 52.31 16.35 24.08
CA MET A 391 53.00 17.31 24.93
C MET A 391 52.97 16.95 26.41
N ASN A 392 51.94 16.24 26.89
CA ASN A 392 51.81 15.80 28.29
C ASN A 392 51.21 14.38 28.34
N PRO A 393 52.05 13.33 28.40
CA PRO A 393 51.60 11.93 28.43
C PRO A 393 51.22 11.50 29.87
N ASP A 394 50.20 12.14 30.43
CA ASP A 394 49.63 11.78 31.73
C ASP A 394 48.35 10.92 31.50
N PRO A 395 48.19 9.77 32.18
CA PRO A 395 46.97 8.95 32.08
C PRO A 395 45.67 9.71 32.41
N VAL A 396 45.74 10.76 33.24
CA VAL A 396 44.58 11.61 33.53
C VAL A 396 44.20 12.46 32.31
N VAL A 397 45.18 12.94 31.56
CA VAL A 397 44.96 13.75 30.35
C VAL A 397 44.36 12.89 29.23
N GLU A 398 44.78 11.63 29.09
CA GLU A 398 44.17 10.64 28.18
C GLU A 398 42.67 10.44 28.45
N LEU A 399 42.29 10.29 29.72
CA LEU A 399 40.90 10.08 30.10
C LEU A 399 40.06 11.35 29.85
N THR A 400 40.62 12.54 30.11
CA THR A 400 39.93 13.81 29.79
C THR A 400 39.77 14.03 28.28
N ALA A 401 40.75 13.63 27.47
CA ALA A 401 40.67 13.68 26.02
C ALA A 401 39.60 12.71 25.50
N ALA A 402 39.55 11.48 26.02
CA ALA A 402 38.52 10.48 25.69
C ALA A 402 37.10 10.99 26.01
N ARG A 403 36.92 11.64 27.17
CA ARG A 403 35.65 12.31 27.54
C ARG A 403 35.26 13.40 26.56
N ARG A 404 36.20 14.27 26.17
CA ARG A 404 35.93 15.35 25.21
C ARG A 404 35.52 14.83 23.84
N VAL A 405 36.12 13.72 23.37
CA VAL A 405 35.72 13.06 22.12
C VAL A 405 34.30 12.49 22.23
N ARG A 406 33.98 11.80 23.34
CA ARG A 406 32.64 11.26 23.61
C ARG A 406 31.59 12.36 23.67
N ASP A 407 31.87 13.45 24.38
CA ASP A 407 30.98 14.60 24.48
C ASP A 407 30.78 15.26 23.13
N PHE A 408 31.84 15.42 22.34
CA PHE A 408 31.71 15.98 20.99
C PHE A 408 30.82 15.11 20.09
N ILE A 409 30.96 13.78 20.15
CA ILE A 409 30.10 12.86 19.40
C ILE A 409 28.67 12.89 19.93
N LYS A 410 28.46 12.97 21.25
CA LYS A 410 27.15 13.09 21.90
C LYS A 410 26.41 14.36 21.48
N HIS A 411 27.10 15.49 21.33
CA HIS A 411 26.48 16.74 20.91
C HIS A 411 26.20 16.78 19.40
N ASN A 412 26.94 16.02 18.60
CA ASN A 412 26.90 16.06 17.13
C ASN A 412 26.38 14.77 16.47
N GLN A 413 25.64 13.93 17.22
CA GLN A 413 25.12 12.64 16.75
C GLN A 413 24.31 12.73 15.45
N ARG A 414 23.63 13.86 15.23
CA ARG A 414 22.81 14.09 14.02
C ARG A 414 23.66 14.17 12.74
N PHE A 415 24.87 14.71 12.83
CA PHE A 415 25.75 14.96 11.68
C PHE A 415 26.80 13.86 11.51
N MET A 416 27.10 13.10 12.58
CA MET A 416 28.13 12.05 12.60
C MET A 416 27.54 10.64 12.71
N GLN A 417 26.50 10.34 11.91
CA GLN A 417 25.81 9.06 11.97
C GLN A 417 26.67 7.88 11.48
N GLN A 418 27.57 8.11 10.52
CA GLN A 418 28.43 7.07 9.96
C GLN A 418 29.54 6.71 10.97
N GLU A 419 30.15 7.73 11.57
CA GLU A 419 31.17 7.62 12.60
C GLU A 419 30.60 6.97 13.87
N LEU A 420 29.39 7.36 14.27
CA LEU A 420 28.71 6.79 15.43
C LEU A 420 28.38 5.29 15.23
N ARG A 421 27.99 4.88 14.02
CA ARG A 421 27.84 3.45 13.68
C ARG A 421 29.17 2.68 13.79
N MET A 422 30.26 3.29 13.36
CA MET A 422 31.59 2.68 13.46
C MET A 422 32.06 2.57 14.92
N VAL A 423 31.81 3.58 15.75
CA VAL A 423 32.11 3.51 17.20
C VAL A 423 31.34 2.36 17.86
N ILE A 424 30.05 2.21 17.54
CA ILE A 424 29.19 1.18 18.15
C ILE A 424 29.59 -0.22 17.67
N ASN A 425 29.81 -0.42 16.37
CA ASN A 425 30.25 -1.71 15.83
C ASN A 425 31.59 -2.17 16.43
N ASN A 426 32.52 -1.24 16.63
CA ASN A 426 33.81 -1.54 17.26
C ASN A 426 33.73 -1.67 18.80
N SER A 427 32.58 -1.30 19.39
CA SER A 427 32.32 -1.48 20.83
C SER A 427 31.78 -2.81 21.26
N HIS A 428 31.22 -3.57 20.32
CA HIS A 428 30.76 -4.93 20.54
C HIS A 428 31.80 -6.00 20.13
N ALA A 429 32.96 -5.58 19.64
CA ALA A 429 34.03 -6.47 19.15
C ALA A 429 35.12 -6.78 20.20
N HIS A 430 34.88 -6.47 21.49
CA HIS A 430 35.76 -6.80 22.62
C HIS A 430 34.95 -7.42 23.75
#